data_AF-A0A7S1HR72-F1
#
_entry.id   AF-A0A7S1HR72-F1
#
_cell.length_a   1.000
_cell.length_b   1.000
_cell.length_c   1.000
_cell.angle_alpha   90.00
_cell.angle_beta   90.00
_cell.angle_gamma   90.00
#
_symmetry.space_group_name_H-M   'P 1'
#
loop_
_entity.id
_entity.type
_entity.pdbx_description
1 polymer ?
#
loop_
_entity_poly.entity_id
_entity_poly.type
_entity_poly.pdbx_seq_one_letter_code
_entity_poly.pdbx_strand_id
1 'polypeptide(L)'
;QHCLAFACGVMATVGAMHLTGGPTTALGRRKATSEKAFVLNVGLQFRSQAVADGFVKEWGKAAAYCLRNEAFLFAYEIAQSDQDPLKYLITERYRSKADYLGAHRSS
;
A
#
# COMPACT_ATOMS: atom_id res chain seq x y z
N GLN A 1 -64.08 -28.19 16.94
CA GLN A 1 -63.54 -28.98 15.81
C GLN A 1 -62.67 -28.05 14.95
N HIS A 2 -61.36 -28.37 14.87
CA HIS A 2 -60.32 -27.86 13.96
C HIS A 2 -59.97 -26.35 14.07
N CYS A 3 -58.83 -25.87 14.60
CA CYS A 3 -57.40 -26.26 14.57
C CYS A 3 -56.75 -26.16 13.17
N LEU A 4 -55.79 -25.23 13.02
CA LEU A 4 -54.61 -25.14 12.11
C LEU A 4 -54.37 -23.65 11.75
N ALA A 5 -53.49 -22.94 12.47
CA ALA A 5 -52.03 -22.86 12.28
C ALA A 5 -51.62 -22.21 10.96
N PHE A 6 -50.92 -21.06 11.03
CA PHE A 6 -49.58 -20.92 10.44
C PHE A 6 -48.94 -19.59 10.92
N ALA A 7 -48.17 -19.68 12.01
CA ALA A 7 -47.13 -18.72 12.30
C ALA A 7 -45.88 -19.16 11.53
N CYS A 8 -45.45 -18.39 10.54
CA CYS A 8 -44.09 -18.51 9.99
C CYS A 8 -43.72 -17.23 9.24
N GLY A 9 -43.00 -16.35 9.92
CA GLY A 9 -42.40 -15.15 9.35
C GLY A 9 -41.11 -14.81 10.10
N VAL A 10 -40.29 -15.83 10.39
CA VAL A 10 -38.98 -15.65 11.02
C VAL A 10 -38.00 -15.12 9.96
N MET A 11 -37.55 -13.89 10.22
CA MET A 11 -36.23 -13.33 9.95
C MET A 11 -35.35 -14.03 8.91
N ALA A 12 -35.17 -13.35 7.77
CA ALA A 12 -34.00 -13.55 6.92
C ALA A 12 -33.48 -12.21 6.37
N THR A 13 -33.16 -11.25 7.24
CA THR A 13 -32.13 -10.26 6.91
C THR A 13 -30.78 -10.89 7.21
N VAL A 14 -30.39 -11.87 6.41
CA VAL A 14 -28.97 -12.24 6.32
C VAL A 14 -28.31 -11.03 5.70
N GLY A 15 -27.70 -10.22 6.57
CA GLY A 15 -26.90 -9.08 6.17
C GLY A 15 -25.94 -9.56 5.11
N ALA A 16 -26.05 -8.98 3.91
CA ALA A 16 -25.00 -9.05 2.93
C ALA A 16 -23.80 -8.29 3.51
N MET A 17 -23.06 -8.93 4.42
CA MET A 17 -21.66 -8.63 4.66
C MET A 17 -20.96 -8.95 3.35
N HIS A 18 -21.01 -7.99 2.44
CA HIS A 18 -20.13 -7.94 1.29
C HIS A 18 -18.71 -8.03 1.85
N LEU A 19 -18.11 -9.21 1.67
CA LEU A 19 -16.69 -9.48 1.80
C LEU A 19 -15.92 -8.71 0.71
N THR A 20 -16.09 -7.39 0.64
CA THR A 20 -15.39 -6.49 -0.31
C THR A 20 -14.07 -5.99 0.26
N GLY A 21 -13.56 -6.65 1.30
CA GLY A 21 -12.22 -6.42 1.83
C GLY A 21 -11.20 -7.06 0.90
N GLY A 22 -10.96 -6.46 -0.27
CA GLY A 22 -9.79 -6.79 -1.08
C GLY A 22 -8.51 -6.65 -0.25
N PRO A 23 -7.40 -7.31 -0.65
CA PRO A 23 -6.20 -7.36 0.16
C PRO A 23 -5.73 -5.94 0.53
N THR A 24 -5.38 -5.73 1.79
CA THR A 24 -4.89 -4.45 2.31
C THR A 24 -3.41 -4.54 2.70
N THR A 25 -2.70 -3.42 2.75
CA THR A 25 -1.36 -3.32 3.31
C THR A 25 -1.41 -3.37 4.83
N ALA A 26 -0.25 -3.52 5.49
CA ALA A 26 -0.15 -3.46 6.96
C ALA A 26 -0.67 -2.14 7.55
N LEU A 27 -0.73 -1.07 6.73
CA LEU A 27 -1.29 0.24 7.08
C LEU A 27 -2.76 0.41 6.64
N GLY A 28 -3.45 -0.67 6.25
CA GLY A 28 -4.86 -0.66 5.87
C GLY A 28 -5.17 -0.11 4.48
N ARG A 29 -4.18 0.20 3.64
CA ARG A 29 -4.41 0.69 2.27
C ARG A 29 -4.80 -0.46 1.35
N ARG A 30 -5.75 -0.27 0.44
CA ARG A 30 -6.09 -1.29 -0.57
C ARG A 30 -4.88 -1.62 -1.45
N LYS A 31 -4.59 -2.90 -1.64
CA LYS A 31 -3.58 -3.37 -2.60
C LYS A 31 -4.21 -3.41 -3.99
N ALA A 32 -3.62 -2.69 -4.94
CA ALA A 32 -3.93 -2.87 -6.35
C ALA A 32 -3.46 -4.26 -6.81
N THR A 33 -4.37 -5.16 -7.18
CA THR A 33 -4.06 -6.56 -7.59
C THR A 33 -4.31 -6.84 -9.07
N SER A 34 -5.02 -5.97 -9.77
CA SER A 34 -5.40 -6.16 -11.20
C SER A 34 -4.73 -5.15 -12.13
N GLU A 35 -3.71 -4.45 -11.64
CA GLU A 35 -3.07 -3.35 -12.37
C GLU A 35 -1.66 -3.75 -12.83
N LYS A 36 -1.34 -3.50 -14.10
CA LYS A 36 0.02 -3.62 -14.67
C LYS A 36 0.92 -2.50 -14.15
N ALA A 37 1.10 -2.49 -12.82
CA ALA A 37 1.85 -1.47 -12.11
C ALA A 37 3.30 -1.43 -12.59
N PHE A 38 3.83 -0.22 -12.71
CA PHE A 38 5.27 -0.01 -12.91
C PHE A 38 5.96 -0.04 -11.55
N VAL A 39 7.04 -0.83 -11.43
CA VAL A 39 7.82 -0.95 -10.20
C VAL A 39 9.24 -0.49 -10.46
N LEU A 40 9.76 0.37 -9.59
CA LEU A 40 11.17 0.76 -9.55
C LEU A 40 11.79 0.29 -8.23
N ASN A 41 12.92 -0.39 -8.34
CA ASN A 41 13.74 -0.81 -7.20
C ASN A 41 15.05 -0.04 -7.24
N VAL A 42 15.32 0.75 -6.21
CA VAL A 42 16.53 1.56 -6.08
C VAL A 42 17.41 0.99 -4.99
N GLY A 43 18.56 0.43 -5.36
CA GLY A 43 19.57 -0.04 -4.42
C GLY A 43 20.43 1.11 -3.91
N LEU A 44 20.58 1.22 -2.60
CA LEU A 44 21.41 2.22 -1.95
C LEU A 44 22.54 1.54 -1.18
N GLN A 45 23.74 2.10 -1.29
CA GLN A 45 24.91 1.73 -0.49
C GLN A 45 25.42 2.98 0.21
N PHE A 46 25.28 3.02 1.54
CA PHE A 46 25.80 4.12 2.34
C PHE A 46 27.26 3.89 2.72
N ARG A 47 27.97 5.01 2.95
CA ARG A 47 29.37 4.99 3.41
C ARG A 47 29.51 4.87 4.92
N SER A 48 28.46 5.20 5.67
CA SER A 48 28.43 5.10 7.13
C SER A 48 26.99 5.10 7.65
N GLN A 49 26.81 4.62 8.88
CA GLN A 49 25.51 4.56 9.54
C GLN A 49 24.91 5.96 9.73
N ALA A 50 25.73 6.94 10.13
CA ALA A 50 25.26 8.32 10.32
C ALA A 50 24.66 8.93 9.04
N VAL A 51 25.21 8.61 7.87
CA VAL A 51 24.65 9.05 6.58
C VAL A 51 23.35 8.31 6.27
N ALA A 52 23.29 7.00 6.53
CA ALA A 52 22.08 6.21 6.34
C ALA A 52 20.93 6.74 7.22
N ASP A 53 21.18 6.98 8.51
CA ASP A 53 20.18 7.49 9.45
C ASP A 53 19.66 8.87 9.04
N GLY A 54 20.57 9.76 8.64
CA GLY A 54 20.21 11.08 8.11
C GLY A 54 19.36 10.99 6.85
N PHE A 55 19.73 10.11 5.92
CA PHE A 55 18.96 9.87 4.70
C PHE A 55 17.57 9.32 5.01
N VAL A 56 17.44 8.27 5.82
CA VAL A 56 16.16 7.63 6.17
C VAL A 56 15.21 8.65 6.79
N LYS A 57 15.72 9.50 7.69
CA LYS A 57 14.94 10.56 8.34
C LYS A 57 14.37 11.57 7.34
N GLU A 58 15.20 12.08 6.43
CA GLU A 58 14.75 13.08 5.44
C GLU A 58 13.89 12.46 4.34
N TRP A 59 14.26 11.26 3.86
CA TRP A 59 13.47 10.48 2.90
C TRP A 59 12.07 10.19 3.44
N GLY A 60 11.94 9.87 4.73
CA GLY A 60 10.63 9.62 5.36
C GLY A 60 9.65 10.81 5.22
N LYS A 61 10.15 12.05 5.20
CA LYS A 61 9.31 13.25 4.98
C LYS A 61 8.82 13.31 3.53
N ALA A 62 9.71 13.08 2.57
CA ALA A 62 9.37 13.05 1.15
C ALA A 62 8.39 11.91 0.84
N ALA A 63 8.64 10.72 1.38
CA ALA A 63 7.77 9.56 1.22
C ALA A 63 6.37 9.82 1.78
N ALA A 64 6.27 10.42 2.96
CA ALA A 64 5.00 10.78 3.55
C ALA A 64 4.24 11.83 2.72
N TYR A 65 4.94 12.78 2.10
CA TYR A 65 4.35 13.73 1.16
C TYR A 65 3.82 13.03 -0.09
N CYS A 66 4.64 12.23 -0.77
CA CYS A 66 4.24 11.55 -2.01
C CYS A 66 3.03 10.64 -1.76
N LEU A 67 3.06 9.84 -0.69
CA LEU A 67 1.95 8.94 -0.35
C LEU A 67 0.63 9.65 -0.02
N ARG A 68 0.66 10.93 0.38
CA ARG A 68 -0.56 11.73 0.63
C ARG A 68 -1.07 12.43 -0.62
N ASN A 69 -0.17 12.85 -1.50
CA ASN A 69 -0.51 13.74 -2.62
C ASN A 69 -0.57 13.02 -3.97
N GLU A 70 0.04 11.84 -4.09
CA GLU A 70 0.14 11.09 -5.34
C GLU A 70 -0.80 9.88 -5.32
N ALA A 71 -2.04 10.05 -5.75
CA ALA A 71 -3.03 8.97 -5.77
C ALA A 71 -2.65 7.79 -6.68
N PHE A 72 -1.71 7.99 -7.61
CA PHE A 72 -1.16 6.95 -8.49
C PHE A 72 0.01 6.16 -7.86
N LEU A 73 0.47 6.55 -6.68
CA LEU A 73 1.56 5.92 -5.96
C LEU A 73 1.03 4.87 -4.98
N PHE A 74 1.27 3.60 -5.30
CA PHE A 74 0.74 2.46 -4.56
C PHE A 74 1.68 1.96 -3.46
N ALA A 75 2.99 2.12 -3.65
CA ALA A 75 3.99 1.83 -2.64
C ALA A 75 5.18 2.78 -2.80
N TYR A 76 5.76 3.19 -1.67
CA TYR A 76 6.94 4.04 -1.61
C TYR A 76 7.62 3.74 -0.29
N GLU A 77 8.40 2.67 -0.29
CA GLU A 77 8.85 1.97 0.91
C GLU A 77 10.37 1.86 0.88
N ILE A 78 11.02 2.01 2.04
CA ILE A 78 12.44 1.75 2.21
C ILE A 78 12.62 0.53 3.12
N ALA A 79 13.53 -0.35 2.74
CA ALA A 79 13.90 -1.54 3.50
C ALA A 79 15.41 -1.56 3.73
N GLN A 80 15.84 -1.96 4.93
CA GLN A 80 17.24 -2.20 5.25
C GLN A 80 17.57 -3.68 5.00
N SER A 81 18.76 -3.97 4.48
CA SER A 81 19.25 -5.34 4.39
C SER A 81 19.51 -5.92 5.78
N ASP A 82 19.13 -7.18 5.96
CA ASP A 82 19.45 -8.00 7.14
C ASP A 82 20.92 -8.48 7.17
N GLN A 83 21.63 -8.39 6.05
CA GLN A 83 23.03 -8.84 5.90
C GLN A 83 24.04 -7.70 5.96
N ASP A 84 23.62 -6.46 5.65
CA ASP A 84 24.50 -5.29 5.63
C ASP A 84 23.70 -4.04 6.06
N PRO A 85 23.99 -3.48 7.25
CA PRO A 85 23.24 -2.34 7.77
C PRO A 85 23.39 -1.07 6.91
N LEU A 86 24.37 -1.02 5.99
CA LEU A 86 24.59 0.10 5.08
C LEU A 86 23.93 -0.09 3.71
N LYS A 87 23.27 -1.23 3.47
CA LYS A 87 22.51 -1.50 2.25
C LYS A 87 21.03 -1.33 2.49
N TYR A 88 20.41 -0.54 1.61
CA TYR A 88 18.98 -0.31 1.62
C TYR A 88 18.41 -0.51 0.22
N LEU A 89 17.11 -0.80 0.17
CA LEU A 89 16.32 -0.87 -1.03
C LEU A 89 15.13 0.06 -0.89
N ILE A 90 14.92 0.95 -1.86
CA ILE A 90 13.65 1.64 -2.01
C ILE A 90 12.83 0.91 -3.07
N THR A 91 11.60 0.55 -2.71
CA THR A 91 10.60 -0.03 -3.61
C THR A 91 9.52 1.00 -3.88
N GLU A 92 9.37 1.37 -5.13
CA GLU A 92 8.39 2.33 -5.60
C GLU A 92 7.44 1.63 -6.56
N ARG A 93 6.12 1.79 -6.36
CA ARG A 93 5.10 1.17 -7.19
C ARG A 93 4.10 2.21 -7.65
N TYR A 94 4.01 2.38 -8.95
CA TYR A 94 3.12 3.33 -9.62
C TYR A 94 2.07 2.60 -10.43
N ARG A 95 0.93 3.26 -10.64
CA ARG A 95 -0.08 2.81 -11.61
C ARG A 95 0.51 2.59 -13.01
N SER A 96 1.40 3.47 -13.47
CA SER A 96 2.06 3.36 -14.77
C SER A 96 3.45 3.99 -14.78
N LYS A 97 4.26 3.65 -15.81
CA LYS A 97 5.56 4.29 -16.02
C LYS A 97 5.44 5.79 -16.37
N ALA A 98 4.32 6.20 -16.98
CA ALA A 98 4.06 7.59 -17.31
C ALA A 98 3.83 8.43 -16.05
N ASP A 99 3.13 7.89 -15.04
CA ASP A 99 2.96 8.55 -13.75
C ASP A 99 4.32 8.82 -13.07
N TYR A 100 5.25 7.86 -13.14
CA TYR A 100 6.63 8.02 -12.67
C TYR A 100 7.37 9.13 -13.42
N LEU A 101 7.41 9.07 -14.76
CA LEU A 101 8.19 10.02 -15.58
C LEU A 101 7.62 11.44 -15.59
N GLY A 102 6.30 11.59 -15.40
CA GLY A 102 5.61 12.87 -15.42
C GLY A 102 5.45 13.46 -14.03
N ALA A 103 4.34 13.13 -13.38
CA ALA A 103 3.92 13.78 -12.13
C ALA A 103 4.89 13.54 -10.97
N HIS A 104 5.40 12.31 -10.80
CA HIS A 104 6.29 12.00 -9.68
C HIS A 104 7.70 12.58 -9.83
N ARG A 105 8.29 12.55 -11.03
CA ARG A 105 9.66 13.06 -11.22
C ARG A 105 9.74 14.60 -11.18
N SER A 106 8.60 15.27 -11.18
CA SER A 106 8.48 16.72 -11.24
C SER A 106 7.99 17.34 -9.92
N SER A 107 7.74 16.53 -8.87
CA SER A 107 7.21 16.95 -7.57
C SER A 107 8.29 17.32 -6.54
#